data_AF-A0A8T7CCT8-F1
#
_entry.id   AF-A0A8T7CCT8-F1
#
_cell.length_a   1.000
_cell.length_b   1.000
_cell.length_c   1.000
_cell.angle_alpha   90.00
_cell.angle_beta   90.00
_cell.angle_gamma   90.00
#
_symmetry.space_group_name_H-M   'P 1'
#
loop_
_entity.id
_entity.type
_entity.pdbx_description
1 polymer ?
#
loop_
_entity_poly.entity_id
_entity_poly.type
_entity_poly.pdbx_seq_one_letter_code
_entity_poly.pdbx_strand_id
1 'polypeptide(L)'
;MKPINLTLIVALLTQALLSGCVTARIEEARHTATGINQGDAVVILTQRQNVDYQTEDGFVSCVGDELASGSNGLEMHGEREFMDEMFPWFEPSHAPTHAIAMRELLERPGVTERIAETGVRYLVWIDGTTQVIDGGGNMSCTVGAGGAGCFGFQWWENDSSYEASIWDLETTEHVGTISADAVGTSYLPAVVVPIPIIARTKNAACNGLARQIRQFLVADPTD
;
A
#
# COMPACT_ATOMS: atom_id res chain seq x y z
N MET A 1 -47.47 -15.71 6.94
CA MET A 1 -46.52 -15.41 5.86
C MET A 1 -46.40 -13.90 5.75
N LYS A 2 -45.24 -13.31 6.11
CA LYS A 2 -45.03 -11.85 6.11
C LYS A 2 -44.73 -11.40 4.67
N PRO A 3 -45.35 -10.32 4.16
CA PRO A 3 -45.07 -9.86 2.80
C PRO A 3 -43.60 -9.43 2.71
N ILE A 4 -42.86 -10.08 1.81
CA ILE A 4 -41.48 -9.72 1.51
C ILE A 4 -41.52 -8.33 0.88
N ASN A 5 -40.90 -7.36 1.55
CA ASN A 5 -41.01 -5.95 1.22
C ASN A 5 -40.15 -5.66 -0.02
N LEU A 6 -40.79 -5.48 -1.18
CA LEU A 6 -40.14 -5.30 -2.49
C LEU A 6 -39.09 -4.17 -2.48
N THR A 7 -39.30 -3.14 -1.67
CA THR A 7 -38.38 -2.01 -1.46
C THR A 7 -37.04 -2.44 -0.87
N LEU A 8 -37.05 -3.47 -0.02
CA LEU A 8 -35.87 -4.01 0.65
C LEU A 8 -35.02 -4.85 -0.31
N ILE A 9 -35.66 -5.55 -1.25
CA ILE A 9 -34.99 -6.27 -2.34
C ILE A 9 -34.32 -5.29 -3.31
N VAL A 10 -35.04 -4.23 -3.71
CA VAL A 10 -34.50 -3.21 -4.63
C VAL A 10 -33.30 -2.50 -4.01
N ALA A 11 -33.35 -2.14 -2.73
CA ALA A 11 -32.24 -1.52 -2.02
C ALA A 11 -31.00 -2.43 -1.92
N LEU A 12 -31.20 -3.73 -1.64
CA LEU A 12 -30.10 -4.71 -1.60
C LEU A 12 -29.45 -4.91 -2.99
N LEU A 13 -30.27 -4.97 -4.05
CA LEU A 13 -29.80 -5.10 -5.44
C LEU A 13 -29.06 -3.86 -5.92
N THR A 14 -29.48 -2.66 -5.51
CA THR A 14 -28.73 -1.43 -5.84
C THR A 14 -27.40 -1.38 -5.12
N GLN A 15 -27.32 -1.78 -3.84
CA GLN A 15 -26.06 -1.85 -3.11
C GLN A 15 -25.06 -2.84 -3.70
N ALA A 16 -25.54 -3.99 -4.22
CA ALA A 16 -24.68 -4.98 -4.85
C ALA A 16 -24.11 -4.54 -6.22
N LEU A 17 -24.76 -3.62 -6.92
CA LEU A 17 -24.33 -3.13 -8.24
C LEU A 17 -23.32 -1.97 -8.16
N LEU A 18 -23.15 -1.36 -6.99
CA LEU A 18 -22.24 -0.22 -6.76
C LEU A 18 -20.85 -0.63 -6.26
N SER A 19 -20.61 -1.91 -5.96
CA SER A 19 -19.27 -2.41 -5.70
C SER A 19 -18.54 -2.61 -7.03
N GLY A 20 -17.68 -1.67 -7.42
CA GLY A 20 -16.71 -1.93 -8.48
C GLY A 20 -15.89 -3.18 -8.12
N CYS A 21 -15.82 -4.15 -9.03
CA CYS A 21 -15.02 -5.35 -8.81
C CYS A 21 -13.54 -4.98 -8.86
N VAL A 22 -12.90 -4.99 -7.69
CA VAL A 22 -11.44 -5.01 -7.55
C VAL A 22 -11.07 -6.43 -7.16
N THR A 23 -10.13 -7.03 -7.89
CA THR A 23 -9.54 -8.32 -7.53
C THR A 23 -8.20 -8.05 -6.88
N ALA A 24 -8.02 -8.49 -5.63
CA ALA A 24 -6.75 -8.40 -4.92
C ALA A 24 -6.15 -9.79 -4.70
N ARG A 25 -4.84 -9.90 -4.81
CA ARG A 25 -4.04 -11.09 -4.51
C ARG A 25 -2.91 -10.70 -3.58
N ILE A 26 -2.69 -11.53 -2.56
CA ILE A 26 -1.62 -11.34 -1.57
C ILE A 26 -0.83 -12.63 -1.56
N GLU A 27 0.49 -12.52 -1.72
CA GLU A 27 1.41 -13.64 -1.58
C GLU A 27 2.43 -13.32 -0.50
N GLU A 28 2.74 -14.31 0.34
CA GLU A 28 3.74 -14.18 1.42
C GLU A 28 4.81 -15.26 1.24
N ALA A 29 6.07 -14.84 1.31
CA ALA A 29 7.24 -15.69 1.41
C ALA A 29 7.98 -15.40 2.71
N ARG A 30 7.92 -16.32 3.66
CA ARG A 30 8.59 -16.22 4.97
C ARG A 30 9.89 -17.01 4.98
N HIS A 31 10.96 -16.41 5.48
CA HIS A 31 12.26 -17.07 5.66
C HIS A 31 12.55 -17.40 7.13
N THR A 32 12.13 -16.54 8.06
CA THR A 32 12.40 -16.71 9.49
C THR A 32 11.14 -16.42 10.32
N ALA A 33 11.09 -17.01 11.51
CA ALA A 33 10.10 -16.61 12.51
C ALA A 33 10.30 -15.16 12.92
N THR A 34 9.21 -14.47 13.25
CA THR A 34 9.22 -13.10 13.74
C THR A 34 8.43 -12.99 15.03
N GLY A 35 8.55 -11.87 15.71
CA GLY A 35 7.78 -11.59 16.92
C GLY A 35 8.07 -10.15 17.34
N ILE A 36 7.02 -9.42 17.71
CA ILE A 36 7.13 -8.02 18.12
C ILE A 36 6.71 -7.88 19.58
N ASN A 37 7.55 -7.26 20.40
CA ASN A 37 7.31 -7.02 21.82
C ASN A 37 6.73 -5.62 22.06
N GLN A 38 6.28 -5.35 23.29
CA GLN A 38 5.91 -3.99 23.69
C GLN A 38 7.15 -3.09 23.70
N GLY A 39 7.09 -1.97 22.99
CA GLY A 39 8.18 -1.00 22.84
C GLY A 39 9.06 -1.24 21.61
N ASP A 40 8.82 -2.30 20.84
CA ASP A 40 9.47 -2.49 19.54
C ASP A 40 8.78 -1.60 18.50
N ALA A 41 9.55 -0.73 17.86
CA ALA A 41 9.04 0.13 16.79
C ALA A 41 9.29 -0.47 15.40
N VAL A 42 8.43 -0.08 14.45
CA VAL A 42 8.52 -0.45 13.03
C VAL A 42 8.71 0.82 12.20
N VAL A 43 9.69 0.80 11.30
CA VAL A 43 9.86 1.88 10.31
C VAL A 43 9.49 1.37 8.93
N ILE A 44 8.83 2.22 8.12
CA ILE A 44 8.57 1.95 6.71
C ILE A 44 9.47 2.85 5.89
N LEU A 45 10.26 2.28 4.98
CA LEU A 45 11.04 3.02 3.99
C LEU A 45 10.54 2.69 2.59
N THR A 46 10.67 3.63 1.66
CA THR A 46 10.38 3.43 0.23
C THR A 46 11.67 3.35 -0.58
N GLN A 47 11.70 2.51 -1.61
CA GLN A 47 12.80 2.50 -2.57
C GLN A 47 12.80 3.84 -3.34
N ARG A 48 13.84 4.66 -3.12
CA ARG A 48 13.98 5.95 -3.83
C ARG A 48 14.35 5.69 -5.28
N GLN A 49 13.39 5.47 -6.16
CA GLN A 49 13.62 5.46 -7.60
C GLN A 49 12.53 6.29 -8.29
N ASN A 50 12.93 7.49 -8.72
CA ASN A 50 12.28 8.40 -9.68
C ASN A 50 11.39 9.54 -9.13
N VAL A 51 11.36 10.59 -9.94
CA VAL A 51 10.98 11.99 -9.64
C VAL A 51 9.47 12.19 -9.45
N ASP A 52 8.66 11.13 -9.54
CA ASP A 52 7.19 11.17 -9.36
C ASP A 52 6.74 10.78 -7.94
N TYR A 53 7.45 11.32 -6.94
CA TYR A 53 7.25 11.14 -5.50
C TYR A 53 5.76 11.24 -5.05
N GLN A 54 4.98 12.10 -5.71
CA GLN A 54 3.61 12.42 -5.29
C GLN A 54 2.60 11.27 -5.45
N THR A 55 2.86 10.29 -6.32
CA THR A 55 1.87 9.24 -6.58
C THR A 55 1.98 8.09 -5.57
N GLU A 56 3.16 7.85 -4.98
CA GLU A 56 3.42 6.71 -4.10
C GLU A 56 3.52 7.04 -2.60
N ASP A 57 3.73 8.30 -2.23
CA ASP A 57 3.66 8.76 -0.82
C ASP A 57 2.34 8.37 -0.13
N GLY A 58 1.24 8.44 -0.88
CA GLY A 58 -0.09 8.05 -0.40
C GLY A 58 -0.21 6.55 -0.08
N PHE A 59 0.59 5.70 -0.74
CA PHE A 59 0.61 4.26 -0.46
C PHE A 59 1.35 3.95 0.85
N VAL A 60 2.56 4.49 1.02
CA VAL A 60 3.35 4.32 2.26
C VAL A 60 2.59 4.85 3.47
N SER A 61 1.97 6.03 3.34
CA SER A 61 1.14 6.62 4.40
C SER A 61 -0.05 5.72 4.72
N CYS A 62 -0.74 5.18 3.70
CA CYS A 62 -1.85 4.25 3.89
C CYS A 62 -1.41 2.99 4.66
N VAL A 63 -0.26 2.38 4.30
CA VAL A 63 0.25 1.18 4.99
C VAL A 63 0.62 1.53 6.43
N GLY A 64 1.32 2.64 6.67
CA GLY A 64 1.69 3.11 8.01
C GLY A 64 0.47 3.38 8.90
N ASP A 65 -0.53 4.09 8.38
CA ASP A 65 -1.78 4.37 9.08
C ASP A 65 -2.53 3.07 9.40
N GLU A 66 -2.64 2.15 8.43
CA GLU A 66 -3.29 0.86 8.63
C GLU A 66 -2.56 0.03 9.70
N LEU A 67 -1.22 0.01 9.73
CA LEU A 67 -0.42 -0.69 10.74
C LEU A 67 -0.53 -0.08 12.13
N ALA A 68 -0.55 1.25 12.22
CA ALA A 68 -0.73 2.01 13.47
C ALA A 68 -2.18 1.96 14.01
N SER A 69 -3.16 1.68 13.15
CA SER A 69 -4.58 1.70 13.54
C SER A 69 -5.00 0.49 14.40
N GLY A 70 -6.11 0.67 15.12
CA GLY A 70 -6.74 -0.38 15.92
C GLY A 70 -6.22 -0.51 17.35
N SER A 71 -6.80 -1.43 18.13
CA SER A 71 -6.46 -1.63 19.54
C SER A 71 -5.07 -2.26 19.76
N ASN A 72 -4.52 -2.89 18.72
CA ASN A 72 -3.20 -3.52 18.70
C ASN A 72 -2.35 -2.89 17.58
N GLY A 73 -2.45 -1.57 17.42
CA GLY A 73 -1.63 -0.82 16.47
C GLY A 73 -0.14 -1.01 16.78
N LEU A 74 0.67 -1.11 15.74
CA LEU A 74 2.12 -1.19 15.90
C LEU A 74 2.67 0.20 16.20
N GLU A 75 3.74 0.26 16.99
CA GLU A 75 4.48 1.50 17.21
C GLU A 75 5.26 1.83 15.94
N MET A 76 4.88 2.93 15.28
CA MET A 76 5.49 3.34 14.01
C MET A 76 6.55 4.41 14.26
N HIS A 77 7.78 4.15 13.86
CA HIS A 77 8.85 5.13 13.83
C HIS A 77 8.77 5.95 12.55
N GLY A 78 8.88 7.28 12.64
CA GLY A 78 8.84 8.15 11.47
C GLY A 78 10.03 7.91 10.54
N GLU A 79 9.77 7.80 9.23
CA GLU A 79 10.83 7.63 8.21
C GLU A 79 11.89 8.72 8.32
N ARG A 80 11.49 10.00 8.34
CA ARG A 80 12.43 11.13 8.37
C ARG A 80 13.27 11.13 9.65
N GLU A 81 12.65 10.86 10.79
CA GLU A 81 13.32 10.79 12.09
C GLU A 81 14.34 9.65 12.10
N PHE A 82 13.95 8.46 11.63
CA PHE A 82 14.86 7.32 11.50
C PHE A 82 16.04 7.63 10.58
N MET A 83 15.78 8.24 9.42
CA MET A 83 16.83 8.59 8.45
C MET A 83 17.80 9.65 9.01
N ASP A 84 17.29 10.62 9.77
CA ASP A 84 18.08 11.67 10.41
C ASP A 84 18.94 11.10 11.57
N GLU A 85 18.39 10.17 12.35
CA GLU A 85 19.13 9.44 13.38
C GLU A 85 20.20 8.54 12.76
N MET A 86 19.91 7.90 11.64
CA MET A 86 20.86 7.03 10.97
C MET A 86 21.87 7.77 10.09
N PHE A 87 21.96 9.11 10.20
CA PHE A 87 22.99 9.90 9.55
C PHE A 87 24.41 9.54 10.07
N PRO A 88 25.43 9.41 9.18
CA PRO A 88 25.48 9.75 7.75
C PRO A 88 25.14 8.61 6.78
N TRP A 89 24.82 7.41 7.26
CA TRP A 89 24.69 6.20 6.45
C TRP A 89 23.50 6.21 5.49
N PHE A 90 22.48 7.03 5.78
CA PHE A 90 21.25 7.15 4.99
C PHE A 90 21.13 8.47 4.21
N GLU A 91 22.25 9.16 3.97
CA GLU A 91 22.29 10.29 3.04
C GLU A 91 21.80 9.87 1.64
N PRO A 92 21.12 10.72 0.85
CA PRO A 92 20.62 10.34 -0.49
C PRO A 92 21.66 9.70 -1.42
N SER A 93 22.94 10.00 -1.22
CA SER A 93 24.09 9.47 -1.96
C SER A 93 24.55 8.07 -1.50
N HIS A 94 24.18 7.65 -0.29
CA HIS A 94 24.67 6.46 0.41
C HIS A 94 23.55 5.50 0.85
N ALA A 95 22.30 5.94 0.76
CA ALA A 95 21.12 5.13 1.07
C ALA A 95 21.06 3.91 0.13
N PRO A 96 20.83 2.70 0.69
CA PRO A 96 20.82 1.48 -0.09
C PRO A 96 19.65 1.48 -1.07
N THR A 97 19.94 1.17 -2.33
CA THR A 97 18.94 1.19 -3.40
C THR A 97 18.26 -0.15 -3.63
N HIS A 98 18.74 -1.23 -3.00
CA HIS A 98 18.16 -2.57 -3.08
C HIS A 98 18.48 -3.39 -1.82
N ALA A 99 17.68 -4.44 -1.58
CA ALA A 99 17.74 -5.34 -0.42
C ALA A 99 19.17 -5.75 0.02
N ILE A 100 20.04 -6.09 -0.93
CA ILE A 100 21.41 -6.52 -0.64
C ILE A 100 22.26 -5.38 -0.07
N ALA A 101 22.15 -4.17 -0.62
CA ALA A 101 22.85 -3.00 -0.12
C ALA A 101 22.41 -2.61 1.30
N MET A 102 21.18 -2.92 1.70
CA MET A 102 20.72 -2.71 3.08
C MET A 102 21.50 -3.60 4.05
N ARG A 103 21.64 -4.89 3.75
CA ARG A 103 22.42 -5.82 4.57
C ARG A 103 23.87 -5.38 4.73
N GLU A 104 24.51 -5.01 3.62
CA GLU A 104 25.89 -4.51 3.64
C GLU A 104 26.04 -3.22 4.47
N LEU A 105 24.99 -2.40 4.57
CA LEU A 105 24.97 -1.22 5.43
C LEU A 105 24.85 -1.60 6.90
N LEU A 106 23.92 -2.51 7.21
CA LEU A 106 23.63 -2.98 8.57
C LEU A 106 24.82 -3.73 9.19
N GLU A 107 25.65 -4.40 8.39
CA GLU A 107 26.89 -5.07 8.84
C GLU A 107 28.05 -4.11 9.12
N ARG A 108 27.92 -2.80 8.86
CA ARG A 108 29.01 -1.83 9.11
C ARG A 108 29.17 -1.54 10.60
N PRO A 109 30.42 -1.45 11.11
CA PRO A 109 30.67 -1.08 12.50
C PRO A 109 30.03 0.27 12.85
N GLY A 110 29.30 0.33 13.97
CA GLY A 110 28.62 1.54 14.44
C GLY A 110 27.19 1.72 13.94
N VAL A 111 26.75 0.99 12.91
CA VAL A 111 25.37 1.06 12.39
C VAL A 111 24.43 0.28 13.29
N THR A 112 24.81 -0.93 13.71
CA THR A 112 23.99 -1.77 14.60
C THR A 112 23.76 -1.11 15.95
N GLU A 113 24.79 -0.49 16.55
CA GLU A 113 24.64 0.23 17.81
C GLU A 113 23.70 1.44 17.66
N ARG A 114 23.81 2.17 16.55
CA ARG A 114 22.95 3.32 16.28
C ARG A 114 21.49 2.91 16.05
N ILE A 115 21.25 1.80 15.36
CA ILE A 115 19.92 1.21 15.19
C ILE A 115 19.31 0.85 16.53
N ALA A 116 20.08 0.21 17.41
CA ALA A 116 19.60 -0.16 18.74
C ALA A 116 19.16 1.06 19.57
N GLU A 117 19.77 2.23 19.35
CA GLU A 117 19.37 3.50 20.00
C GLU A 117 18.03 4.05 19.48
N THR A 118 17.62 3.73 18.25
CA THR A 118 16.34 4.18 17.66
C THR A 118 15.12 3.45 18.23
N GLY A 119 15.31 2.27 18.83
CA GLY A 119 14.22 1.40 19.27
C GLY A 119 13.47 0.69 18.13
N VAL A 120 13.93 0.84 16.87
CA VAL A 120 13.34 0.17 15.72
C VAL A 120 13.80 -1.28 15.65
N ARG A 121 12.83 -2.19 15.75
CA ARG A 121 13.02 -3.65 15.62
C ARG A 121 12.96 -4.09 14.17
N TYR A 122 11.96 -3.60 13.43
CA TYR A 122 11.68 -4.04 12.06
C TYR A 122 11.70 -2.86 11.08
N LEU A 123 12.34 -3.08 9.93
CA LEU A 123 12.30 -2.20 8.79
C LEU A 123 11.52 -2.86 7.65
N VAL A 124 10.43 -2.21 7.26
CA VAL A 124 9.60 -2.61 6.14
C VAL A 124 9.97 -1.76 4.94
N TRP A 125 10.63 -2.36 3.97
CA TRP A 125 11.00 -1.70 2.73
C TRP A 125 9.96 -1.97 1.66
N ILE A 126 9.26 -0.94 1.22
CA ILE A 126 8.22 -1.02 0.19
C ILE A 126 8.76 -0.55 -1.16
N ASP A 127 8.45 -1.31 -2.20
CA ASP A 127 8.58 -0.92 -3.62
C ASP A 127 7.27 -1.25 -4.35
N GLY A 128 7.00 -0.56 -5.45
CA GLY A 128 5.83 -0.83 -6.27
C GLY A 128 5.23 0.40 -6.93
N THR A 129 4.21 0.15 -7.74
CA THR A 129 3.55 1.20 -8.51
C THR A 129 2.10 0.84 -8.82
N THR A 130 1.31 1.86 -9.12
CA THR A 130 0.00 1.70 -9.75
C THR A 130 0.02 2.34 -11.12
N GLN A 131 -0.32 1.57 -12.14
CA GLN A 131 -0.29 2.00 -13.53
C GLN A 131 -1.58 1.63 -14.27
N VAL A 132 -1.91 2.43 -15.28
CA VAL A 132 -3.00 2.11 -16.21
C VAL A 132 -2.47 1.11 -17.23
N ILE A 133 -3.07 -0.07 -17.32
CA ILE A 133 -2.62 -1.15 -18.21
C ILE A 133 -3.49 -1.32 -19.46
N ASP A 134 -4.75 -0.88 -19.39
CA ASP A 134 -5.67 -0.88 -20.52
C ASP A 134 -6.67 0.27 -20.39
N GLY A 135 -7.33 0.63 -21.48
CA GLY A 135 -8.37 1.63 -21.44
C GLY A 135 -8.94 1.96 -22.81
N GLY A 136 -10.12 2.57 -22.80
CA GLY A 136 -10.78 2.94 -24.04
C GLY A 136 -12.10 3.64 -23.84
N GLY A 137 -12.87 3.67 -24.92
CA GLY A 137 -14.10 4.43 -25.01
C GLY A 137 -13.92 5.77 -25.72
N ASN A 138 -15.04 6.43 -25.96
CA ASN A 138 -15.09 7.72 -26.62
C ASN A 138 -16.10 8.59 -25.86
N MET A 139 -15.65 9.77 -25.44
CA MET A 139 -16.46 10.76 -24.76
C MET A 139 -16.31 12.08 -25.50
N SER A 140 -17.44 12.69 -25.85
CA SER A 140 -17.49 13.99 -26.52
C SER A 140 -18.22 14.98 -25.64
N CYS A 141 -17.60 16.12 -25.37
CA CYS A 141 -18.22 17.23 -24.67
C CYS A 141 -18.43 18.39 -25.64
N THR A 142 -19.63 18.96 -25.62
CA THR A 142 -20.01 20.07 -26.50
C THR A 142 -20.65 21.19 -25.70
N VAL A 143 -20.52 22.41 -26.21
CA VAL A 143 -21.16 23.61 -25.68
C VAL A 143 -21.90 24.28 -26.83
N GLY A 144 -23.19 24.54 -26.65
CA GLY A 144 -24.03 25.17 -27.66
C GLY A 144 -25.06 26.12 -27.06
N ALA A 145 -25.87 26.74 -27.92
CA ALA A 145 -26.89 27.72 -27.51
C ALA A 145 -27.95 27.15 -26.53
N GLY A 146 -28.11 25.83 -26.50
CA GLY A 146 -29.01 25.10 -25.58
C GLY A 146 -28.34 24.57 -24.30
N GLY A 147 -27.05 24.83 -24.07
CA GLY A 147 -26.31 24.37 -22.89
C GLY A 147 -25.01 23.62 -23.21
N ALA A 148 -24.40 23.06 -22.16
CA ALA A 148 -23.20 22.22 -22.25
C ALA A 148 -23.51 20.79 -21.80
N GLY A 149 -22.88 19.81 -22.43
CA GLY A 149 -23.05 18.41 -22.03
C GLY A 149 -22.00 17.50 -22.64
N CYS A 150 -21.71 16.41 -21.92
CA CYS A 150 -20.87 15.32 -22.39
C CYS A 150 -21.74 14.09 -22.68
N PHE A 151 -21.46 13.45 -23.81
CA PHE A 151 -22.07 12.18 -24.19
C PHE A 151 -20.97 11.17 -24.52
N GLY A 152 -21.11 9.96 -23.99
CA GLY A 152 -20.22 8.85 -24.28
C GLY A 152 -19.76 8.14 -23.02
N PHE A 153 -18.61 7.49 -23.13
CA PHE A 153 -18.10 6.61 -22.08
C PHE A 153 -16.59 6.50 -22.21
N GLN A 154 -15.90 6.53 -21.07
CA GLN A 154 -14.49 6.15 -20.96
C GLN A 154 -14.32 5.09 -19.88
N TRP A 155 -13.28 4.29 -20.03
CA TRP A 155 -12.89 3.31 -19.04
C TRP A 155 -11.38 3.12 -19.06
N TRP A 156 -10.82 2.71 -17.94
CA TRP A 156 -9.40 2.39 -17.81
C TRP A 156 -9.22 1.34 -16.73
N GLU A 157 -8.28 0.43 -16.96
CA GLU A 157 -7.91 -0.62 -16.04
C GLU A 157 -6.62 -0.23 -15.33
N ASN A 158 -6.68 -0.24 -13.99
CA ASN A 158 -5.51 -0.02 -13.16
C ASN A 158 -4.99 -1.36 -12.66
N ASP A 159 -3.67 -1.50 -12.72
CA ASP A 159 -2.91 -2.57 -12.09
C ASP A 159 -2.02 -1.95 -11.01
N SER A 160 -2.16 -2.45 -9.79
CA SER A 160 -1.37 -2.05 -8.63
C SER A 160 -0.55 -3.24 -8.18
N SER A 161 0.77 -3.13 -8.23
CA SER A 161 1.69 -4.19 -7.79
C SER A 161 2.68 -3.60 -6.80
N TYR A 162 2.69 -4.14 -5.59
CA TYR A 162 3.53 -3.69 -4.49
C TYR A 162 4.21 -4.87 -3.80
N GLU A 163 5.44 -4.64 -3.35
CA GLU A 163 6.23 -5.60 -2.61
C GLU A 163 6.76 -4.94 -1.33
N ALA A 164 6.67 -5.66 -0.21
CA ALA A 164 7.27 -5.29 1.07
C ALA A 164 8.32 -6.33 1.46
N SER A 165 9.58 -5.90 1.55
CA SER A 165 10.67 -6.68 2.11
C SER A 165 10.85 -6.35 3.59
N ILE A 166 10.78 -7.36 4.46
CA ILE A 166 10.81 -7.20 5.91
C ILE A 166 12.20 -7.57 6.42
N TRP A 167 12.80 -6.67 7.18
CA TRP A 167 14.12 -6.80 7.79
C TRP A 167 14.03 -6.75 9.30
N ASP A 168 14.64 -7.72 9.98
CA ASP A 168 14.89 -7.65 11.42
C ASP A 168 16.22 -6.93 11.63
N LEU A 169 16.15 -5.75 12.23
CA LEU A 169 17.32 -4.90 12.43
C LEU A 169 18.19 -5.36 13.62
N GLU A 170 17.65 -6.14 14.55
CA GLU A 170 18.43 -6.72 15.65
C GLU A 170 19.34 -7.83 15.12
N THR A 171 18.79 -8.72 14.29
CA THR A 171 19.56 -9.84 13.71
C THR A 171 20.26 -9.47 12.41
N THR A 172 19.93 -8.32 11.82
CA THR A 172 20.45 -7.89 10.51
C THR A 172 20.06 -8.85 9.38
N GLU A 173 18.92 -9.54 9.52
CA GLU A 173 18.46 -10.54 8.56
C GLU A 173 17.21 -10.11 7.80
N HIS A 174 17.14 -10.53 6.53
CA HIS A 174 15.91 -10.46 5.75
C HIS A 174 14.99 -11.61 6.15
N VAL A 175 13.87 -11.29 6.78
CA VAL A 175 12.97 -12.29 7.39
C VAL A 175 11.87 -12.75 6.44
N GLY A 176 11.53 -11.97 5.41
CA GLY A 176 10.50 -12.34 4.44
C GLY A 176 10.09 -11.22 3.49
N THR A 177 9.36 -11.61 2.45
CA THR A 177 8.81 -10.71 1.44
C THR A 177 7.31 -10.96 1.32
N ILE A 178 6.53 -9.89 1.19
CA ILE A 178 5.09 -9.94 0.98
C ILE A 178 4.77 -9.12 -0.28
N SER A 179 4.05 -9.70 -1.22
CA SER A 179 3.55 -8.99 -2.39
C SER A 179 2.04 -8.79 -2.31
N ALA A 180 1.57 -7.68 -2.87
CA ALA A 180 0.18 -7.32 -2.95
C ALA A 180 -0.15 -6.76 -4.34
N ASP A 181 -0.94 -7.51 -5.09
CA ASP A 181 -1.42 -7.13 -6.41
C ASP A 181 -2.91 -6.83 -6.36
N ALA A 182 -3.35 -5.77 -7.05
CA ALA A 182 -4.75 -5.43 -7.17
C ALA A 182 -5.08 -4.89 -8.57
N VAL A 183 -6.03 -5.53 -9.24
CA VAL A 183 -6.52 -5.14 -10.57
C VAL A 183 -7.97 -4.70 -10.47
N GLY A 184 -8.31 -3.62 -11.15
CA GLY A 184 -9.67 -3.11 -11.19
C GLY A 184 -9.92 -2.10 -12.29
N THR A 185 -11.12 -2.15 -12.85
CA THR A 185 -11.53 -1.29 -13.96
C THR A 185 -12.36 -0.12 -13.46
N SER A 186 -11.94 1.09 -13.82
CA SER A 186 -12.67 2.34 -13.59
C SER A 186 -13.50 2.70 -14.82
N TYR A 187 -14.63 3.37 -14.60
CA TYR A 187 -15.56 3.74 -15.65
C TYR A 187 -16.04 5.18 -15.48
N LEU A 188 -16.25 5.88 -16.59
CA LEU A 188 -16.70 7.26 -16.65
C LEU A 188 -17.82 7.39 -17.70
N PRO A 189 -19.07 7.00 -17.36
CA PRO A 189 -20.22 7.25 -18.21
C PRO A 189 -20.60 8.73 -18.21
N ALA A 190 -20.99 9.26 -19.38
CA ALA A 190 -21.46 10.62 -19.56
C ALA A 190 -22.77 10.64 -20.37
N VAL A 191 -23.85 11.11 -19.74
CA VAL A 191 -25.16 11.35 -20.40
C VAL A 191 -25.58 12.82 -20.35
N VAL A 192 -24.93 13.65 -19.52
CA VAL A 192 -24.90 15.12 -19.55
C VAL A 192 -23.67 15.57 -18.76
N VAL A 193 -23.56 15.07 -17.54
CA VAL A 193 -22.42 15.27 -16.64
C VAL A 193 -21.70 13.92 -16.49
N PRO A 194 -20.38 13.86 -16.70
CA PRO A 194 -19.62 12.63 -16.47
C PRO A 194 -19.57 12.31 -14.97
N ILE A 195 -19.93 11.08 -14.59
CA ILE A 195 -19.88 10.61 -13.20
C ILE A 195 -18.78 9.56 -13.07
N PRO A 196 -17.67 9.84 -12.36
CA PRO A 196 -16.58 8.88 -12.24
C PRO A 196 -16.91 7.75 -11.27
N ILE A 197 -16.64 6.51 -11.69
CA ILE A 197 -16.60 5.32 -10.85
C ILE A 197 -15.16 4.80 -10.85
N ILE A 198 -14.42 5.09 -9.77
CA ILE A 198 -12.99 4.81 -9.67
C ILE A 198 -12.76 3.49 -8.94
N ALA A 199 -12.08 2.55 -9.59
CA ALA A 199 -11.57 1.35 -8.94
C ALA A 199 -10.40 1.74 -8.01
N ARG A 200 -10.57 1.48 -6.71
CA ARG A 200 -9.58 1.81 -5.66
C ARG A 200 -8.56 0.69 -5.47
N THR A 201 -7.86 0.31 -6.55
CA THR A 201 -6.86 -0.78 -6.56
C THR A 201 -5.72 -0.52 -5.57
N LYS A 202 -5.18 0.70 -5.57
CA LYS A 202 -4.14 1.15 -4.63
C LYS A 202 -4.52 0.95 -3.16
N ASN A 203 -5.74 1.33 -2.77
CA ASN A 203 -6.24 1.10 -1.40
C ASN A 203 -6.45 -0.39 -1.11
N ALA A 204 -6.90 -1.18 -2.09
CA ALA A 204 -7.07 -2.62 -1.90
C ALA A 204 -5.72 -3.31 -1.67
N ALA A 205 -4.69 -2.95 -2.45
CA ALA A 205 -3.32 -3.43 -2.27
C ALA A 205 -2.75 -2.98 -0.91
N CYS A 206 -2.89 -1.70 -0.55
CA CYS A 206 -2.46 -1.17 0.76
C CYS A 206 -3.07 -1.95 1.93
N ASN A 207 -4.40 -2.09 1.94
CA ASN A 207 -5.11 -2.77 3.02
C ASN A 207 -4.74 -4.24 3.14
N GLY A 208 -4.47 -4.90 2.00
CA GLY A 208 -4.03 -6.29 1.95
C GLY A 208 -2.60 -6.43 2.48
N LEU A 209 -1.68 -5.59 1.98
CA LEU A 209 -0.28 -5.58 2.37
C LEU A 209 -0.10 -5.26 3.86
N ALA A 210 -0.73 -4.20 4.35
CA ALA A 210 -0.65 -3.79 5.77
C ALA A 210 -1.18 -4.89 6.71
N ARG A 211 -2.29 -5.53 6.33
CA ARG A 211 -2.86 -6.64 7.12
C ARG A 211 -1.89 -7.81 7.18
N GLN A 212 -1.28 -8.17 6.04
CA GLN A 212 -0.34 -9.26 5.97
C GLN A 212 0.94 -8.94 6.74
N ILE A 213 1.48 -7.72 6.64
CA ILE A 213 2.63 -7.28 7.44
C ILE A 213 2.34 -7.38 8.93
N ARG A 214 1.16 -6.92 9.39
CA ARG A 214 0.78 -7.05 10.80
C ARG A 214 0.76 -8.51 11.25
N GLN A 215 0.12 -9.38 10.47
CA GLN A 215 0.10 -10.81 10.77
C GLN A 215 1.51 -11.39 10.76
N PHE A 216 2.34 -10.93 9.83
CA PHE A 216 3.70 -11.36 9.70
C PHE A 216 4.48 -11.06 10.98
N LEU A 217 4.48 -9.80 11.43
CA LEU A 217 5.27 -9.32 12.57
C LEU A 217 4.76 -9.79 13.94
N VAL A 218 3.44 -9.99 14.09
CA VAL A 218 2.82 -10.38 15.37
C VAL A 218 2.80 -11.90 15.58
N ALA A 219 2.92 -12.70 14.51
CA ALA A 219 2.87 -14.16 14.64
C ALA A 219 4.14 -14.72 15.31
N ASP A 220 4.00 -15.19 16.55
CA ASP A 220 4.98 -16.05 17.23
C ASP A 220 5.05 -17.43 16.53
N PRO A 221 6.23 -18.06 16.39
CA PRO A 221 6.39 -19.39 15.77
C PRO A 221 5.84 -20.56 16.61
N THR A 222 5.04 -20.30 17.64
CA THR A 222 4.44 -21.33 18.49
C THR A 222 2.92 -21.32 18.39
N ASP A 223 2.38 -21.81 17.27
CA ASP A 223 1.11 -22.54 17.20
C ASP A 223 1.16 -23.57 16.05
#